data_AF-A0A8C8S8X9-F1
#
_entry.id   AF-A0A8C8S8X9-F1
#
_cell.length_a   1.000
_cell.length_b   1.000
_cell.length_c   1.000
_cell.angle_alpha   90.00
_cell.angle_beta   90.00
_cell.angle_gamma   90.00
#
_symmetry.space_group_name_H-M   'P 1'
#
loop_
_entity.id
_entity.type
_entity.pdbx_description
1 polymer ?
#
loop_
_entity_poly.entity_id
_entity_poly.type
_entity_poly.pdbx_seq_one_letter_code
_entity_poly.pdbx_strand_id
1 'polypeptide(L)'
;MSSSYAVTRPAAVGSIMVACISDPLYMLSSEKDHAQANVQAHLINDKMKKMPIFKTMFSNLIHYPRYNLRLEEKNPVPPFIDRRWRGRHQQQLEALQKSQPSLQIPQIVYEDPEVNGRNRYKYFERPFIPFHKPLPLNVAYAVAKTEPYVYPSITSDRSRSPTSRTLGIQTDYRDGEAQTDPYSPEYVVPLGSIPELLTLATLTWGRGLPAGQAEVEMIERAREKRAWEATLPPLSDLSQVEKRRKMMDDMERKEWAFREQEIEKLQEVRLEVLKKLLRRREEDQNEVDVNRLDTHWFNRQRDKEERVRKIKHEHTKGVY
;
A
#
# COMPACT_ATOMS: atom_id res chain seq x y z
N MET A 1 7.75 -27.72 42.20
CA MET A 1 8.11 -26.34 41.80
C MET A 1 8.19 -26.32 40.30
N SER A 2 7.09 -25.95 39.63
CA SER A 2 6.96 -26.00 38.17
C SER A 2 7.47 -24.70 37.58
N SER A 3 8.52 -24.78 36.75
CA SER A 3 9.05 -23.64 36.02
C SER A 3 8.37 -23.57 34.65
N SER A 4 7.59 -22.52 34.44
CA SER A 4 6.93 -22.18 33.18
C SER A 4 7.92 -21.40 32.29
N TYR A 5 8.27 -21.97 31.14
CA TYR A 5 9.04 -21.28 30.11
C TYR A 5 8.07 -20.62 29.12
N ALA A 6 8.08 -19.28 29.06
CA ALA A 6 7.39 -18.52 28.03
C ALA A 6 8.31 -18.36 26.81
N VAL A 7 7.94 -18.99 25.69
CA VAL A 7 8.62 -18.84 24.39
C VAL A 7 7.93 -17.72 23.62
N THR A 8 8.55 -16.56 23.54
CA THR A 8 8.08 -15.43 22.72
C THR A 8 8.54 -15.66 21.28
N ARG A 9 7.60 -15.88 20.35
CA ARG A 9 7.89 -15.95 18.91
C ARG A 9 8.14 -14.53 18.36
N PRO A 10 9.16 -14.29 17.50
CA PRO A 10 9.29 -13.02 16.82
C PRO A 10 8.17 -12.87 15.78
N ALA A 11 7.49 -11.73 15.79
CA ALA A 11 6.48 -11.38 14.80
C ALA A 11 7.14 -11.28 13.41
N ALA A 12 6.58 -12.00 12.44
CA ALA A 12 6.95 -11.88 11.04
C ALA A 12 6.66 -10.45 10.58
N VAL A 13 7.71 -9.69 10.25
CA VAL A 13 7.58 -8.43 9.53
C VAL A 13 7.13 -8.78 8.11
N GLY A 14 5.83 -8.69 7.87
CA GLY A 14 5.28 -8.77 6.53
C GLY A 14 5.99 -7.78 5.62
N SER A 15 6.37 -8.22 4.42
CA SER A 15 6.80 -7.32 3.36
C SER A 15 5.77 -6.20 3.25
N ILE A 16 6.25 -4.96 3.39
CA ILE A 16 5.44 -3.77 3.13
C ILE A 16 5.04 -3.87 1.66
N MET A 17 3.82 -4.34 1.40
CA MET A 17 3.16 -4.09 0.13
C MET A 17 3.22 -2.58 -0.06
N VAL A 18 3.90 -2.15 -1.12
CA VAL A 18 3.97 -0.76 -1.52
C VAL A 18 2.51 -0.30 -1.66
N ALA A 19 2.06 0.51 -0.71
CA ALA A 19 0.78 1.17 -0.78
C ALA A 19 0.82 2.02 -2.05
N CYS A 20 0.00 1.64 -3.03
CA CYS A 20 -0.17 2.40 -4.25
C CYS A 20 -0.76 3.76 -3.83
N ILE A 21 0.10 4.77 -3.83
CA ILE A 21 -0.29 6.16 -3.64
C ILE A 21 -1.23 6.48 -4.78
N SER A 22 -2.45 6.89 -4.44
CA SER A 22 -3.56 7.15 -5.33
C SER A 22 -3.14 7.91 -6.59
N ASP A 23 -3.22 7.26 -7.74
CA ASP A 23 -3.09 7.87 -9.05
C ASP A 23 -4.39 8.67 -9.33
N PRO A 24 -4.33 10.00 -9.50
CA PRO A 24 -5.51 10.83 -9.74
C PRO A 24 -6.19 10.54 -11.10
N LEU A 25 -5.58 9.74 -11.98
CA LEU A 25 -6.11 9.41 -13.30
C LEU A 25 -7.10 8.22 -13.32
N TYR A 26 -7.46 7.64 -12.17
CA TYR A 26 -8.41 6.52 -12.06
C TYR A 26 -8.14 5.32 -13.00
N MET A 27 -6.90 5.17 -13.47
CA MET A 27 -6.45 3.98 -14.18
C MET A 27 -6.16 2.90 -13.15
N LEU A 28 -7.19 2.13 -12.78
CA LEU A 28 -6.98 0.93 -11.98
C LEU A 28 -6.04 0.00 -12.76
N SER A 29 -4.81 -0.17 -12.25
CA SER A 29 -3.87 -1.15 -12.82
C SER A 29 -4.54 -2.51 -12.81
N SER A 30 -4.75 -3.12 -13.97
CA SER A 30 -5.33 -4.45 -14.04
C SER A 30 -4.37 -5.46 -13.39
N GLU A 31 -4.89 -6.63 -13.00
CA GLU A 31 -4.04 -7.73 -12.51
C GLU A 31 -2.90 -8.06 -13.49
N LYS A 32 -3.14 -7.89 -14.80
CA LYS A 32 -2.14 -8.08 -15.85
C LYS A 32 -1.03 -7.02 -15.79
N ASP A 33 -1.38 -5.75 -15.56
CA ASP A 33 -0.41 -4.66 -15.46
C ASP A 33 0.45 -4.82 -14.21
N HIS A 34 -0.16 -5.24 -13.09
CA HIS A 34 0.57 -5.55 -11.86
C HIS A 34 1.51 -6.76 -12.04
N ALA A 35 1.08 -7.80 -12.75
CA ALA A 35 1.92 -8.94 -13.08
C ALA A 35 3.10 -8.53 -13.99
N GLN A 36 2.85 -7.69 -14.99
CA GLN A 36 3.87 -7.17 -15.90
C GLN A 36 4.89 -6.28 -15.17
N ALA A 37 4.43 -5.39 -14.29
CA ALA A 37 5.31 -4.54 -13.47
C ALA A 37 6.18 -5.37 -12.53
N ASN A 38 5.63 -6.42 -11.89
CA ASN A 38 6.39 -7.34 -11.06
C ASN A 38 7.47 -8.09 -11.86
N VAL A 39 7.14 -8.58 -13.06
CA VAL A 39 8.11 -9.24 -13.94
C VAL A 39 9.21 -8.26 -14.35
N GLN A 40 8.87 -7.02 -14.69
CA GLN A 40 9.85 -5.98 -15.01
C GLN A 40 10.76 -5.66 -13.81
N ALA A 41 10.21 -5.51 -12.60
CA ALA A 41 10.99 -5.22 -11.40
C ALA A 41 12.01 -6.33 -11.09
N HIS A 42 11.62 -7.61 -11.22
CA HIS A 42 12.54 -8.74 -11.03
C HIS A 42 13.65 -8.80 -12.09
N LEU A 43 13.38 -8.39 -13.34
CA LEU A 43 14.37 -8.37 -14.42
C LEU A 43 15.33 -7.17 -14.38
N ILE A 44 14.94 -6.09 -13.70
CA ILE A 44 15.71 -4.83 -13.66
C ILE A 44 16.82 -4.87 -12.59
N ASN A 45 16.52 -5.42 -11.41
CA ASN A 45 17.38 -5.29 -10.22
C ASN A 45 18.59 -6.23 -10.23
N ASP A 46 18.44 -7.44 -10.78
CA ASP A 46 19.47 -8.49 -10.73
C ASP A 46 19.93 -8.88 -12.13
N LYS A 47 20.85 -8.10 -12.71
CA LYS A 47 21.45 -8.45 -14.00
C LYS A 47 22.73 -9.26 -13.75
N MET A 48 22.71 -10.54 -14.12
CA MET A 48 23.94 -11.32 -14.20
C MET A 48 24.82 -10.77 -15.33
N LYS A 49 26.05 -10.39 -14.99
CA LYS A 49 27.03 -9.86 -15.95
C LYS A 49 28.17 -10.86 -16.12
N LYS A 50 28.49 -11.17 -17.39
CA LYS A 50 29.67 -11.96 -17.74
C LYS A 50 30.90 -11.06 -17.59
N MET A 51 31.73 -11.37 -16.59
CA MET A 51 33.01 -10.70 -16.36
C MET A 51 34.12 -11.58 -16.95
N PRO A 52 34.86 -11.11 -17.97
CA PRO A 52 35.92 -11.91 -18.57
C PRO A 52 37.02 -12.18 -17.54
N ILE A 53 37.54 -13.41 -17.52
CA ILE A 53 38.75 -13.74 -16.78
C ILE A 53 39.90 -13.49 -17.74
N PHE A 54 40.60 -12.36 -17.59
CA PHE A 54 41.62 -11.93 -18.55
C PHE A 54 42.72 -12.97 -18.80
N LYS A 55 43.07 -13.77 -17.79
CA LYS A 55 44.08 -14.85 -17.92
C LYS A 55 43.62 -16.00 -18.83
N THR A 56 42.33 -16.27 -18.90
CA THR A 56 41.73 -17.41 -19.60
C THR A 56 40.69 -16.97 -20.63
N MET A 57 40.70 -15.70 -21.05
CA MET A 57 39.63 -15.14 -21.88
C MET A 57 39.49 -15.83 -23.25
N PHE A 58 40.55 -16.50 -23.71
CA PHE A 58 40.58 -17.24 -24.98
C PHE A 58 40.50 -18.77 -24.81
N SER A 59 40.37 -19.34 -23.61
CA SER A 59 40.33 -20.81 -23.42
C SER A 59 38.93 -21.39 -23.62
N ASN A 60 38.77 -22.43 -24.44
CA ASN A 60 37.48 -23.13 -24.62
C ASN A 60 37.27 -24.30 -23.64
N LEU A 61 38.20 -24.49 -22.69
CA LEU A 61 38.24 -25.64 -21.81
C LEU A 61 37.26 -25.48 -20.63
N ILE A 62 36.56 -26.54 -20.26
CA ILE A 62 35.56 -26.53 -19.17
C ILE A 62 36.19 -26.17 -17.82
N HIS A 63 37.41 -26.64 -17.55
CA HIS A 63 38.16 -26.35 -16.32
C HIS A 63 38.84 -24.97 -16.31
N TYR A 64 38.85 -24.26 -17.45
CA TYR A 64 39.39 -22.91 -17.58
C TYR A 64 38.35 -22.00 -18.24
N PRO A 65 37.35 -21.53 -17.48
CA PRO A 65 36.28 -20.69 -18.03
C PRO A 65 36.82 -19.34 -18.51
N ARG A 66 36.25 -18.82 -19.62
CA ARG A 66 36.61 -17.50 -20.19
C ARG A 66 36.06 -16.33 -19.39
N TYR A 67 35.02 -16.56 -18.61
CA TYR A 67 34.31 -15.54 -17.86
C TYR A 67 33.75 -16.13 -16.57
N ASN A 68 33.58 -15.28 -15.57
CA ASN A 68 32.77 -15.56 -14.39
C ASN A 68 31.44 -14.80 -14.51
N LEU A 69 30.34 -15.41 -14.06
CA LEU A 69 29.08 -14.72 -13.89
C LEU A 69 29.09 -14.05 -12.52
N ARG A 70 28.95 -12.73 -12.48
CA ARG A 70 28.72 -11.99 -11.24
C ARG A 70 27.32 -11.39 -11.27
N LEU A 71 26.61 -11.50 -10.14
CA LEU A 71 25.39 -10.74 -9.91
C LEU A 71 25.79 -9.26 -9.79
N GLU A 72 25.32 -8.42 -10.72
CA GLU A 72 25.49 -6.97 -10.61
C GLU A 72 24.23 -6.43 -9.94
N GLU A 73 24.31 -6.17 -8.63
CA GLU A 73 23.24 -5.52 -7.87
C GLU A 73 23.08 -4.08 -8.38
N LYS A 74 22.09 -3.86 -9.24
CA LYS A 74 21.72 -2.52 -9.67
C LYS A 74 20.82 -1.92 -8.61
N ASN A 75 21.44 -1.35 -7.58
CA ASN A 75 20.72 -0.62 -6.56
C ASN A 75 20.01 0.58 -7.21
N PRO A 76 18.70 0.78 -6.97
CA PRO A 76 17.93 1.87 -7.56
C PRO A 76 18.32 3.23 -7.01
N VAL A 77 19.08 3.25 -5.91
CA VAL A 77 19.48 4.46 -5.20
C VAL A 77 20.81 5.00 -5.75
N PRO A 78 20.86 6.27 -6.20
CA PRO A 78 22.09 6.92 -6.66
C PRO A 78 23.25 6.87 -5.65
N PRO A 79 24.50 6.86 -6.12
CA PRO A 79 25.68 6.63 -5.27
C PRO A 79 25.95 7.71 -4.22
N PHE A 80 25.40 8.91 -4.36
CA PHE A 80 25.58 10.02 -3.42
C PHE A 80 24.63 9.96 -2.21
N ILE A 81 23.61 9.11 -2.24
CA ILE A 81 22.69 8.94 -1.10
C ILE A 81 23.33 7.98 -0.11
N ASP A 82 23.36 8.39 1.15
CA ASP A 82 24.05 7.68 2.21
C ASP A 82 23.45 6.28 2.42
N ARG A 83 24.24 5.25 2.09
CA ARG A 83 23.77 3.85 1.98
C ARG A 83 23.68 3.14 3.32
N ARG A 84 23.87 3.86 4.43
CA ARG A 84 24.05 3.32 5.79
C ARG A 84 22.75 3.22 6.58
N TRP A 85 21.59 3.20 5.93
CA TRP A 85 20.32 3.04 6.64
C TRP A 85 20.26 1.67 7.34
N ARG A 86 20.54 1.66 8.65
CA ARG A 86 20.57 0.46 9.51
C ARG A 86 19.23 0.20 10.23
N GLY A 87 18.14 0.80 9.75
CA GLY A 87 16.80 0.64 10.32
C GLY A 87 16.57 1.40 11.64
N ARG A 88 15.29 1.56 12.01
CA ARG A 88 14.87 2.33 13.22
C ARG A 88 15.42 1.77 14.52
N HIS A 89 15.50 0.45 14.64
CA HIS A 89 15.98 -0.21 15.86
C HIS A 89 17.45 0.11 16.14
N GLN A 90 18.30 0.15 15.10
CA GLN A 90 19.72 0.44 15.26
C GLN A 90 19.97 1.93 15.56
N GLN A 91 19.19 2.83 14.97
CA GLN A 91 19.22 4.26 15.32
C GLN A 91 18.81 4.50 16.79
N GLN A 92 17.81 3.77 17.29
CA GLN A 92 17.38 3.85 18.67
C GLN A 92 18.49 3.39 19.64
N LEU A 93 19.20 2.30 19.30
CA LEU A 93 20.36 1.83 20.06
C LEU A 93 21.55 2.81 20.01
N GLU A 94 21.86 3.38 18.84
CA GLU A 94 22.91 4.40 18.69
C GLU A 94 22.56 5.69 19.46
N ALA A 95 21.29 6.08 19.50
CA ALA A 95 20.82 7.22 20.29
C ALA A 95 20.92 6.96 21.81
N LEU A 96 20.59 5.74 22.26
CA LEU A 96 20.75 5.32 23.65
C LEU A 96 22.22 5.25 24.07
N GLN A 97 23.11 4.82 23.17
CA GLN A 97 24.56 4.80 23.43
C GLN A 97 25.15 6.21 23.56
N LYS A 98 24.66 7.17 22.78
CA LYS A 98 25.04 8.59 22.90
C LYS A 98 24.59 9.21 24.22
N SER A 99 23.46 8.78 24.78
CA SER A 99 22.95 9.30 26.05
C SER A 99 23.59 8.66 27.28
N GLN A 100 24.03 7.40 27.19
CA GLN A 100 24.60 6.63 28.31
C GLN A 100 25.84 5.82 27.86
N PRO A 101 27.07 6.37 27.95
CA PRO A 101 28.28 5.69 27.47
C PRO A 101 28.72 4.46 28.29
N SER A 102 28.11 4.22 29.46
CA SER A 102 28.38 3.08 30.34
C SER A 102 27.58 1.81 29.97
N LEU A 103 26.60 1.89 29.08
CA LEU A 103 25.80 0.74 28.67
C LEU A 103 26.57 -0.12 27.66
N GLN A 104 27.03 -1.29 28.09
CA GLN A 104 27.56 -2.31 27.20
C GLN A 104 26.38 -2.94 26.44
N ILE A 105 26.21 -2.57 25.17
CA ILE A 105 25.25 -3.24 24.29
C ILE A 105 25.75 -4.68 24.09
N PRO A 106 24.94 -5.72 24.37
CA PRO A 106 25.35 -7.09 24.11
C PRO A 106 25.66 -7.23 22.63
N GLN A 107 26.91 -7.63 22.32
CA GLN A 107 27.31 -7.90 20.95
C GLN A 107 26.45 -9.05 20.44
N ILE A 108 25.62 -8.79 19.43
CA ILE A 108 24.83 -9.83 18.77
C ILE A 108 25.83 -10.67 17.99
N VAL A 109 26.33 -11.72 18.63
CA VAL A 109 27.13 -12.76 17.98
C VAL A 109 26.14 -13.63 17.23
N TYR A 110 26.08 -13.45 15.91
CA TYR A 110 25.40 -14.42 15.05
C TYR A 110 26.24 -15.70 15.07
N GLU A 111 25.64 -16.82 15.46
CA GLU A 111 26.27 -18.14 15.35
C GLU A 111 26.78 -18.35 13.92
N ASP A 112 27.93 -19.04 13.78
CA ASP A 112 28.55 -19.28 12.48
C ASP A 112 27.49 -19.85 11.50
N PRO A 113 27.18 -19.12 10.41
CA PRO A 113 26.21 -19.57 9.44
C PRO A 113 26.88 -20.63 8.59
N GLU A 114 26.90 -21.86 9.08
CA GLU A 114 27.26 -23.03 8.28
C GLU A 114 26.20 -23.27 7.20
N VAL A 115 26.13 -22.39 6.20
CA VAL A 115 25.11 -22.39 5.13
C VAL A 115 25.12 -23.71 4.36
N ASN A 116 26.30 -24.32 4.19
CA ASN A 116 26.48 -25.60 3.52
C ASN A 116 26.62 -26.79 4.49
N GLY A 117 26.62 -26.55 5.81
CA GLY A 117 26.89 -27.55 6.84
C GLY A 117 25.63 -27.92 7.63
N ARG A 118 25.76 -27.98 8.96
CA ARG A 118 24.69 -28.45 9.86
C ARG A 118 23.47 -27.53 9.87
N ASN A 119 23.69 -26.24 9.62
CA ASN A 119 22.66 -25.21 9.61
C ASN A 119 21.98 -25.02 8.24
N ARG A 120 22.28 -25.86 7.24
CA ARG A 120 21.72 -25.75 5.89
C ARG A 120 20.19 -25.69 5.86
N TYR A 121 19.49 -26.43 6.72
CA TYR A 121 18.02 -26.40 6.74
C TYR A 121 17.44 -25.01 7.08
N LYS A 122 18.16 -24.16 7.84
CA LYS A 122 17.69 -22.82 8.24
C LYS A 122 17.68 -21.81 7.09
N TYR A 123 18.53 -22.00 6.07
CA TYR A 123 18.76 -21.01 5.01
C TYR A 123 18.12 -21.39 3.67
N PHE A 124 17.60 -22.61 3.54
CA PHE A 124 17.03 -23.14 2.30
C PHE A 124 15.51 -23.38 2.38
N GLU A 125 14.84 -22.91 3.43
CA GLU A 125 13.38 -22.85 3.44
C GLU A 125 12.90 -21.74 2.50
N ARG A 126 12.26 -22.15 1.40
CA ARG A 126 11.51 -21.23 0.54
C ARG A 126 10.12 -21.03 1.16
N PRO A 127 9.73 -19.79 1.51
CA PRO A 127 8.36 -19.56 1.91
C PRO A 127 7.42 -19.92 0.75
N PHE A 128 6.37 -20.68 1.04
CA PHE A 128 5.33 -20.99 0.08
C PHE A 128 4.53 -19.70 -0.20
N ILE A 129 4.83 -19.03 -1.32
CA ILE A 129 4.12 -17.83 -1.77
C ILE A 129 3.06 -18.27 -2.78
N PRO A 130 1.76 -18.23 -2.45
CA PRO A 130 0.70 -18.83 -3.27
C PRO A 130 0.53 -18.24 -4.68
N PHE A 131 1.15 -17.10 -5.00
CA PHE A 131 0.99 -16.42 -6.30
C PHE A 131 2.26 -16.36 -7.16
N HIS A 132 3.36 -16.98 -6.73
CA HIS A 132 4.54 -17.03 -7.58
C HIS A 132 4.49 -18.29 -8.45
N LYS A 133 4.06 -18.15 -9.72
CA LYS A 133 4.43 -19.12 -10.75
C LYS A 133 5.90 -18.84 -11.08
N PRO A 134 6.89 -19.63 -10.60
CA PRO A 134 8.25 -19.41 -11.05
C PRO A 134 8.27 -19.67 -12.55
N LEU A 135 8.62 -18.66 -13.34
CA LEU A 135 9.17 -18.95 -14.66
C LEU A 135 10.38 -19.86 -14.41
N PRO A 136 10.47 -21.04 -15.05
CA PRO A 136 11.59 -21.93 -14.83
C PRO A 136 12.87 -21.21 -15.26
N LEU A 137 13.79 -21.04 -14.31
CA LEU A 137 15.12 -20.44 -14.50
C LEU A 137 16.00 -21.23 -15.50
N ASN A 138 15.54 -22.39 -15.96
CA ASN A 138 16.20 -23.26 -16.92
C ASN A 138 15.65 -23.15 -18.35
N VAL A 139 15.03 -22.04 -18.73
CA VAL A 139 14.97 -21.69 -20.15
C VAL A 139 16.24 -20.91 -20.45
N ALA A 140 17.30 -21.64 -20.79
CA ALA A 140 18.35 -21.06 -21.60
C ALA A 140 17.64 -20.52 -22.84
N TYR A 141 17.44 -19.20 -22.90
CA TYR A 141 17.09 -18.55 -24.15
C TYR A 141 18.19 -18.94 -25.13
N ALA A 142 17.89 -19.91 -25.98
CA ALA A 142 18.68 -20.18 -27.15
C ALA A 142 18.73 -18.83 -27.86
N VAL A 143 19.89 -18.18 -27.80
CA VAL A 143 20.19 -17.03 -28.65
C VAL A 143 20.03 -17.57 -30.05
N ALA A 144 18.86 -17.33 -30.64
CA ALA A 144 18.64 -17.63 -32.03
C ALA A 144 19.80 -16.97 -32.76
N LYS A 145 20.63 -17.79 -33.40
CA LYS A 145 21.69 -17.31 -34.28
C LYS A 145 20.99 -16.38 -35.25
N THR A 146 21.28 -15.09 -35.14
CA THR A 146 20.86 -14.10 -36.11
C THR A 146 21.58 -14.47 -37.40
N GLU A 147 20.90 -15.24 -38.25
CA GLU A 147 21.22 -15.30 -39.67
C GLU A 147 21.23 -13.86 -40.17
N PRO A 148 22.33 -13.39 -40.80
CA PRO A 148 22.40 -12.05 -41.34
C PRO A 148 21.36 -11.92 -42.45
N TYR A 149 20.24 -11.28 -42.12
CA TYR A 149 19.21 -10.92 -43.06
C TYR A 149 19.79 -9.89 -44.04
N VAL A 150 20.13 -10.36 -45.24
CA VAL A 150 20.53 -9.52 -46.37
C VAL A 150 19.28 -8.75 -46.83
N TYR A 151 19.26 -7.45 -46.57
CA TYR A 151 18.28 -6.56 -47.18
C TYR A 151 18.52 -6.50 -48.69
N PRO A 152 17.49 -6.64 -49.54
CA PRO A 152 17.62 -6.26 -50.94
C PRO A 152 17.88 -4.76 -51.02
N SER A 153 18.95 -4.37 -51.71
CA SER A 153 19.25 -2.98 -52.06
C SER A 153 18.12 -2.42 -52.92
N ILE A 154 17.18 -1.72 -52.30
CA ILE A 154 16.17 -0.93 -53.01
C ILE A 154 16.84 0.39 -53.40
N THR A 155 17.30 0.45 -54.64
CA THR A 155 17.53 1.71 -55.36
C THR A 155 16.16 2.32 -55.66
N SER A 156 15.72 3.24 -54.80
CA SER A 156 14.71 4.21 -55.20
C SER A 156 14.81 5.43 -54.28
N ASP A 157 14.97 6.59 -54.91
CA ASP A 157 14.70 7.90 -54.35
C ASP A 157 13.52 7.85 -53.38
N ARG A 158 13.81 7.87 -52.08
CA ARG A 158 12.87 8.32 -51.08
C ARG A 158 13.53 9.46 -50.36
N SER A 159 13.06 10.66 -50.70
CA SER A 159 13.32 11.88 -49.96
C SER A 159 13.27 11.59 -48.46
N ARG A 160 14.41 11.83 -47.80
CA ARG A 160 14.65 11.65 -46.37
C ARG A 160 13.59 12.42 -45.57
N SER A 161 12.50 11.74 -45.20
CA SER A 161 11.52 12.30 -44.28
C SER A 161 12.20 12.53 -42.92
N PRO A 162 11.97 13.67 -42.25
CA PRO A 162 12.62 13.97 -40.98
C PRO A 162 12.29 12.90 -39.94
N THR A 163 13.31 12.50 -39.18
CA THR A 163 13.27 11.46 -38.13
C THR A 163 12.41 11.86 -36.92
N SER A 164 11.95 13.11 -36.86
CA SER A 164 10.95 13.58 -35.89
C SER A 164 9.81 14.29 -36.62
N ARG A 165 8.59 13.91 -36.24
CA ARG A 165 7.34 14.53 -36.70
C ARG A 165 6.72 15.23 -35.50
N THR A 166 6.70 16.56 -35.52
CA THR A 166 5.96 17.34 -34.52
C THR A 166 4.48 17.25 -34.83
N LEU A 167 3.71 16.64 -33.95
CA LEU A 167 2.24 16.61 -34.03
C LEU A 167 1.71 17.61 -33.00
N GLY A 168 1.01 18.64 -33.47
CA GLY A 168 0.23 19.50 -32.60
C GLY A 168 -1.07 18.79 -32.26
N ILE A 169 -1.32 18.54 -30.97
CA ILE A 169 -2.61 18.05 -30.47
C ILE A 169 -3.29 19.28 -29.89
N GLN A 170 -4.43 19.67 -30.45
CA GLN A 170 -5.31 20.68 -29.89
C GLN A 170 -6.50 19.94 -29.28
N THR A 171 -6.67 20.07 -27.98
CA THR A 171 -7.83 19.53 -27.27
C THR A 171 -8.99 20.52 -27.38
N ASP A 172 -10.18 20.04 -27.73
CA ASP A 172 -11.41 20.86 -27.76
C ASP A 172 -11.95 21.15 -26.34
N TYR A 173 -11.34 20.51 -25.33
CA TYR A 173 -11.66 20.70 -23.92
C TYR A 173 -10.74 21.73 -23.29
N ARG A 174 -11.35 22.73 -22.64
CA ARG A 174 -10.64 23.67 -21.79
C ARG A 174 -10.02 22.90 -20.62
N ASP A 175 -8.71 23.04 -20.41
CA ASP A 175 -8.02 22.52 -19.22
C ASP A 175 -8.56 23.19 -17.95
N GLY A 176 -9.64 22.65 -17.39
CA GLY A 176 -10.23 23.10 -16.13
C GLY A 176 -9.45 22.61 -14.90
N GLU A 177 -8.57 21.63 -15.09
CA GLU A 177 -7.74 21.04 -14.02
C GLU A 177 -6.55 21.93 -13.64
N ALA A 178 -6.24 22.96 -14.43
CA ALA A 178 -5.21 23.95 -14.14
C ALA A 178 -5.69 25.07 -13.19
N GLN A 179 -6.87 24.93 -12.57
CA GLN A 179 -7.39 25.91 -11.63
C GLN A 179 -6.73 25.73 -10.25
N THR A 180 -5.56 26.32 -10.08
CA THR A 180 -4.93 26.50 -8.77
C THR A 180 -5.80 27.37 -7.86
N ASP A 181 -5.61 27.24 -6.55
CA ASP A 181 -6.21 28.17 -5.59
C ASP A 181 -5.94 29.62 -6.04
N PRO A 182 -6.94 30.51 -6.02
CA PRO A 182 -6.76 31.91 -6.38
C PRO A 182 -5.60 32.52 -5.58
N TYR A 183 -4.76 33.31 -6.22
CA TYR A 183 -3.63 33.97 -5.56
C TYR A 183 -4.11 34.75 -4.32
N SER A 184 -3.59 34.39 -3.15
CA SER A 184 -3.80 35.09 -1.89
C SER A 184 -2.63 36.06 -1.63
N PRO A 185 -2.87 37.38 -1.59
CA PRO A 185 -1.80 38.35 -1.34
C PRO A 185 -1.31 38.27 0.10
N GLU A 186 -0.05 38.66 0.31
CA GLU A 186 0.52 38.80 1.65
C GLU A 186 -0.22 39.89 2.45
N TYR A 187 -0.46 39.63 3.73
CA TYR A 187 -1.14 40.56 4.63
C TYR A 187 -0.29 40.83 5.88
N VAL A 188 -0.40 42.04 6.42
CA VAL A 188 0.25 42.44 7.67
C VAL A 188 -0.81 42.54 8.76
N VAL A 189 -0.60 41.83 9.86
CA VAL A 189 -1.52 41.82 11.00
C VAL A 189 -0.99 42.72 12.12
N PRO A 190 -1.79 43.68 12.64
CA PRO A 190 -1.41 44.49 13.80
C PRO A 190 -1.13 43.61 15.04
N LEU A 191 -0.10 43.97 15.80
CA LEU A 191 0.27 43.26 17.02
C LEU A 191 -0.89 43.28 18.03
N GLY A 192 -1.35 42.10 18.45
CA GLY A 192 -2.41 41.95 19.45
C GLY A 192 -3.84 41.80 18.89
N SER A 193 -4.05 41.90 17.57
CA SER A 193 -5.35 41.62 16.96
C SER A 193 -5.24 40.45 15.98
N ILE A 194 -6.07 39.42 16.12
CA ILE A 194 -6.19 38.34 15.13
C ILE A 194 -7.54 38.54 14.42
N PRO A 195 -7.57 39.01 13.17
CA PRO A 195 -8.83 39.22 12.46
C PRO A 195 -9.52 37.88 12.21
N GLU A 196 -10.85 37.87 12.34
CA GLU A 196 -11.67 36.68 12.18
C GLU A 196 -11.49 36.02 10.80
N LEU A 197 -11.34 36.81 9.75
CA LEU A 197 -11.15 36.29 8.38
C LEU A 197 -9.94 35.35 8.28
N LEU A 198 -8.86 35.62 9.02
CA LEU A 198 -7.68 34.75 9.01
C LEU A 198 -7.91 33.43 9.74
N THR A 199 -8.86 33.38 10.68
CA THR A 199 -9.27 32.11 11.32
C THR A 199 -10.06 31.21 10.37
N LEU A 200 -10.59 31.77 9.27
CA LEU A 200 -11.35 31.05 8.23
C LEU A 200 -10.51 30.71 7.00
N ALA A 201 -9.20 30.99 7.01
CA ALA A 201 -8.32 30.75 5.87
C ALA A 201 -8.21 29.26 5.46
N THR A 202 -8.63 28.34 6.33
CA THR A 202 -8.73 26.90 6.04
C THR A 202 -9.92 26.55 5.15
N LEU A 203 -10.93 27.41 5.06
CA LEU A 203 -12.10 27.21 4.20
C LEU A 203 -11.76 27.70 2.79
N THR A 204 -11.58 26.76 1.86
CA THR A 204 -11.32 27.06 0.44
C THR A 204 -12.41 26.45 -0.44
N TRP A 205 -12.44 26.84 -1.72
CA TRP A 205 -13.41 26.31 -2.67
C TRP A 205 -13.26 24.78 -2.79
N GLY A 206 -14.36 24.04 -2.60
CA GLY A 206 -14.33 22.57 -2.54
C GLY A 206 -13.82 21.99 -1.22
N ARG A 207 -13.38 22.83 -0.27
CA ARG A 207 -12.99 22.46 1.10
C ARG A 207 -13.71 23.35 2.12
N GLY A 208 -15.03 23.24 2.16
CA GLY A 208 -15.92 23.99 3.07
C GLY A 208 -16.54 25.25 2.48
N LEU A 209 -16.21 25.61 1.23
CA LEU A 209 -16.95 26.61 0.45
C LEU A 209 -17.56 25.99 -0.83
N PRO A 210 -18.81 26.33 -1.21
CA PRO A 210 -19.72 27.27 -0.51
C PRO A 210 -20.16 26.74 0.86
N ALA A 211 -20.23 27.64 1.85
CA ALA A 211 -20.47 27.26 3.24
C ALA A 211 -21.86 26.62 3.38
N GLY A 212 -21.89 25.41 3.93
CA GLY A 212 -23.10 24.74 4.37
C GLY A 212 -23.42 25.07 5.83
N GLN A 213 -24.44 24.39 6.36
CA GLN A 213 -24.89 24.61 7.74
C GLN A 213 -23.80 24.28 8.78
N ALA A 214 -23.02 23.22 8.56
CA ALA A 214 -21.96 22.81 9.48
C ALA A 214 -20.84 23.85 9.57
N GLU A 215 -20.44 24.43 8.44
CA GLU A 215 -19.43 25.48 8.41
C GLU A 215 -19.93 26.76 9.08
N VAL A 216 -21.19 27.12 8.87
CA VAL A 216 -21.82 28.28 9.56
C VAL A 216 -21.87 28.06 11.06
N GLU A 217 -22.33 26.89 11.53
CA GLU A 217 -22.38 26.56 12.96
C GLU A 217 -20.99 26.56 13.61
N MET A 218 -19.96 26.07 12.88
CA MET A 218 -18.58 26.14 13.33
C MET A 218 -18.11 27.60 13.50
N ILE A 219 -18.43 28.48 12.55
CA ILE A 219 -18.06 29.90 12.60
C ILE A 219 -18.77 30.60 13.77
N GLU A 220 -20.07 30.35 13.95
CA GLU A 220 -20.84 30.92 15.05
C GLU A 220 -20.30 30.48 16.40
N ARG A 221 -19.99 29.18 16.57
CA ARG A 221 -19.36 28.66 17.79
C ARG A 221 -17.99 29.29 18.04
N ALA A 222 -17.19 29.51 17.00
CA ALA A 222 -15.90 30.18 17.14
C ALA A 222 -16.06 31.64 17.61
N ARG A 223 -17.11 32.35 17.14
CA ARG A 223 -17.45 33.69 17.62
C ARG A 223 -17.90 33.68 19.07
N GLU A 224 -18.80 32.77 19.44
CA GLU A 224 -19.26 32.60 20.83
C GLU A 224 -18.09 32.30 21.77
N LYS A 225 -17.16 31.43 21.35
CA LYS A 225 -15.94 31.14 22.10
C LYS A 225 -15.10 32.39 22.31
N ARG A 226 -14.85 33.19 21.27
CA ARG A 226 -14.10 34.46 21.41
C ARG A 226 -14.82 35.46 22.33
N ALA A 227 -16.15 35.57 22.20
CA ALA A 227 -16.95 36.42 23.07
C ALA A 227 -16.85 35.97 24.53
N TRP A 228 -16.91 34.67 24.78
CA TRP A 228 -16.71 34.10 26.11
C TRP A 228 -15.28 34.29 26.63
N GLU A 229 -14.25 34.10 25.81
CA GLU A 229 -12.84 34.35 26.17
C GLU A 229 -12.62 35.80 26.61
N ALA A 230 -13.30 36.76 25.97
CA ALA A 230 -13.29 38.16 26.37
C ALA A 230 -13.95 38.43 27.74
N THR A 231 -14.87 37.56 28.19
CA THR A 231 -15.48 37.66 29.53
C THR A 231 -14.60 37.10 30.66
N LEU A 232 -13.50 36.42 30.33
CA LEU A 232 -12.64 35.80 31.34
C LEU A 232 -11.87 36.86 32.16
N PRO A 233 -11.69 36.64 33.48
CA PRO A 233 -10.84 37.48 34.31
C PRO A 233 -9.43 37.64 33.75
N PRO A 234 -8.82 38.84 33.80
CA PRO A 234 -7.48 39.07 33.28
C PRO A 234 -6.43 38.26 34.06
N LEU A 235 -5.36 37.85 33.38
CA LEU A 235 -4.28 37.04 33.98
C LEU A 235 -3.46 37.81 35.04
N SER A 236 -3.59 39.13 35.10
CA SER A 236 -2.88 39.97 36.06
C SER A 236 -3.44 39.88 37.48
N ASP A 237 -4.70 39.50 37.66
CA ASP A 237 -5.35 39.44 38.98
C ASP A 237 -5.28 38.03 39.58
N LEU A 238 -4.32 37.84 40.50
CA LEU A 238 -4.07 36.55 41.17
C LEU A 238 -5.25 36.08 42.02
N SER A 239 -6.12 36.99 42.47
CA SER A 239 -7.29 36.65 43.30
C SER A 239 -8.40 35.95 42.51
N GLN A 240 -8.46 36.16 41.19
CA GLN A 240 -9.52 35.62 40.32
C GLN A 240 -9.08 34.39 39.51
N VAL A 241 -7.88 33.87 39.77
CA VAL A 241 -7.31 32.72 39.05
C VAL A 241 -8.19 31.48 39.19
N GLU A 242 -8.72 31.22 40.38
CA GLU A 242 -9.61 30.06 40.61
C GLU A 242 -10.93 30.20 39.85
N LYS A 243 -11.49 31.41 39.78
CA LYS A 243 -12.69 31.70 39.01
C LYS A 243 -12.45 31.48 37.52
N ARG A 244 -11.32 31.97 37.00
CA ARG A 244 -10.92 31.75 35.60
C ARG A 244 -10.74 30.25 35.31
N ARG A 245 -10.07 29.50 36.19
CA ARG A 245 -9.89 28.06 36.05
C ARG A 245 -11.23 27.34 35.97
N LYS A 246 -12.15 27.61 36.89
CA LYS A 246 -13.49 27.00 36.88
C LYS A 246 -14.25 27.30 35.58
N MET A 247 -14.23 28.57 35.15
CA MET A 247 -14.85 28.95 33.88
C MET A 247 -14.25 28.20 32.69
N MET A 248 -12.92 28.08 32.63
CA MET A 248 -12.22 27.32 31.59
C MET A 248 -12.61 25.84 31.62
N ASP A 249 -12.55 25.18 32.79
CA ASP A 249 -12.89 23.76 32.93
C ASP A 249 -14.35 23.50 32.53
N ASP A 250 -15.28 24.39 32.90
CA ASP A 250 -16.70 24.30 32.54
C ASP A 250 -16.91 24.44 31.03
N MET A 251 -16.19 25.35 30.38
CA MET A 251 -16.25 25.53 28.93
C MET A 251 -15.63 24.34 28.20
N GLU A 252 -14.47 23.85 28.65
CA GLU A 252 -13.84 22.66 28.11
C GLU A 252 -14.80 21.48 28.17
N ARG A 253 -15.44 21.22 29.32
CA ARG A 253 -16.42 20.12 29.43
C ARG A 253 -17.57 20.24 28.44
N LYS A 254 -18.05 21.46 28.16
CA LYS A 254 -19.07 21.69 27.13
C LYS A 254 -18.56 21.40 25.73
N GLU A 255 -17.34 21.83 25.39
CA GLU A 255 -16.70 21.53 24.10
C GLU A 255 -16.46 20.02 23.93
N TRP A 256 -16.03 19.34 25.00
CA TRP A 256 -15.86 17.89 25.03
C TRP A 256 -17.19 17.17 24.80
N ALA A 257 -18.26 17.57 25.49
CA ALA A 257 -19.58 16.98 25.29
C ALA A 257 -20.10 17.18 23.86
N PHE A 258 -19.86 18.35 23.27
CA PHE A 258 -20.22 18.62 21.89
C PHE A 258 -19.44 17.73 20.90
N ARG A 259 -18.12 17.61 21.06
CA ARG A 259 -17.29 16.70 20.23
C ARG A 259 -17.72 15.25 20.39
N GLU A 260 -18.05 14.82 21.60
CA GLU A 260 -18.51 13.46 21.85
C GLU A 260 -19.79 13.15 21.06
N GLN A 261 -20.74 14.09 21.02
CA GLN A 261 -21.95 13.95 20.21
C GLN A 261 -21.68 13.89 18.71
N GLU A 262 -20.72 14.68 18.19
CA GLU A 262 -20.33 14.60 16.78
C GLU A 262 -19.70 13.24 16.44
N ILE A 263 -18.82 12.75 17.32
CA ILE A 263 -18.19 11.45 17.19
C ILE A 263 -19.24 10.34 17.23
N GLU A 264 -20.20 10.42 18.16
CA GLU A 264 -21.29 9.45 18.30
C GLU A 264 -22.15 9.38 17.03
N LYS A 265 -22.60 10.53 16.50
CA LYS A 265 -23.37 10.58 15.23
C LYS A 265 -22.61 9.94 14.08
N LEU A 266 -21.32 10.23 13.97
CA LEU A 266 -20.47 9.67 12.92
C LEU A 266 -20.25 8.16 13.10
N GLN A 267 -20.11 7.69 14.34
CA GLN A 267 -20.04 6.27 14.66
C GLN A 267 -21.35 5.55 14.37
N GLU A 268 -22.50 6.17 14.64
CA GLU A 268 -23.82 5.63 14.34
C GLU A 268 -23.99 5.40 12.83
N VAL A 269 -23.66 6.40 12.00
CA VAL A 269 -23.70 6.27 10.53
C VAL A 269 -22.77 5.14 10.06
N ARG A 270 -21.54 5.06 10.59
CA ARG A 270 -20.61 3.97 10.27
C ARG A 270 -21.17 2.60 10.63
N LEU A 271 -21.82 2.50 11.80
CA LEU A 271 -22.42 1.28 12.31
C LEU A 271 -23.62 0.84 11.46
N GLU A 272 -24.43 1.78 10.98
CA GLU A 272 -25.51 1.48 10.03
C GLU A 272 -25.00 0.90 8.72
N VAL A 273 -23.95 1.49 8.14
CA VAL A 273 -23.32 0.97 6.92
C VAL A 273 -22.79 -0.44 7.17
N LEU A 274 -22.14 -0.67 8.31
CA LEU A 274 -21.61 -1.99 8.68
C LEU A 274 -22.73 -3.03 8.82
N LYS A 275 -23.86 -2.68 9.46
CA LYS A 275 -25.05 -3.55 9.54
C LYS A 275 -25.61 -3.92 8.17
N LYS A 276 -25.63 -2.98 7.22
CA LYS A 276 -26.08 -3.24 5.84
C LYS A 276 -25.12 -4.19 5.11
N LEU A 277 -23.82 -4.02 5.29
CA LEU A 277 -22.81 -4.91 4.70
C LEU A 277 -22.86 -6.32 5.28
N LEU A 278 -23.08 -6.47 6.58
CA LEU A 278 -23.25 -7.77 7.22
C LEU A 278 -24.49 -8.49 6.70
N ARG A 279 -25.62 -7.79 6.56
CA ARG A 279 -26.84 -8.36 5.97
C ARG A 279 -26.61 -8.88 4.56
N ARG A 280 -25.98 -8.07 3.70
CA ARG A 280 -25.63 -8.51 2.33
C ARG A 280 -24.75 -9.75 2.32
N ARG A 281 -23.71 -9.77 3.17
CA ARG A 281 -22.85 -10.96 3.29
C ARG A 281 -23.64 -12.20 3.70
N GLU A 282 -24.58 -12.07 4.64
CA GLU A 282 -25.41 -13.18 5.09
C GLU A 282 -26.39 -13.65 4.02
N GLU A 283 -26.99 -12.72 3.27
CA GLU A 283 -27.80 -13.02 2.08
C GLU A 283 -26.98 -13.79 1.04
N ASP A 284 -25.78 -13.32 0.69
CA ASP A 284 -24.88 -13.99 -0.26
C ASP A 284 -24.51 -15.41 0.20
N GLN A 285 -24.24 -15.61 1.49
CA GLN A 285 -23.96 -16.95 2.03
C GLN A 285 -25.19 -17.85 1.98
N ASN A 286 -26.36 -17.32 2.34
CA ASN A 286 -27.62 -18.06 2.29
C ASN A 286 -27.95 -18.50 0.86
N GLU A 287 -27.72 -17.64 -0.14
CA GLU A 287 -27.89 -18.02 -1.55
C GLU A 287 -26.98 -19.18 -1.96
N VAL A 288 -25.70 -19.13 -1.56
CA VAL A 288 -24.76 -20.23 -1.82
C VAL A 288 -25.21 -21.52 -1.15
N ASP A 289 -25.68 -21.45 0.09
CA ASP A 289 -26.13 -22.63 0.83
C ASP A 289 -27.44 -23.20 0.28
N VAL A 290 -28.39 -22.36 -0.14
CA VAL A 290 -29.61 -22.80 -0.84
C VAL A 290 -29.26 -23.50 -2.14
N ASN A 291 -28.36 -22.94 -2.95
CA ASN A 291 -27.89 -23.59 -4.19
C ASN A 291 -27.24 -24.96 -3.93
N ARG A 292 -26.48 -25.09 -2.84
CA ARG A 292 -25.90 -26.38 -2.41
C ARG A 292 -26.98 -27.38 -1.99
N LEU A 293 -27.99 -26.94 -1.27
CA LEU A 293 -29.12 -27.80 -0.87
C LEU A 293 -29.92 -28.25 -2.10
N ASP A 294 -30.18 -27.35 -3.04
CA ASP A 294 -30.91 -27.65 -4.27
C ASP A 294 -30.17 -28.67 -5.13
N THR A 295 -28.88 -28.47 -5.37
CA THR A 295 -28.05 -29.44 -6.12
C THR A 295 -28.07 -30.83 -5.48
N HIS A 296 -27.95 -30.90 -4.14
CA HIS A 296 -28.06 -32.16 -3.42
C HIS A 296 -29.46 -32.78 -3.50
N TRP A 297 -30.52 -31.97 -3.43
CA TRP A 297 -31.90 -32.43 -3.59
C TRP A 297 -32.16 -32.98 -4.99
N PHE A 298 -31.74 -32.27 -6.05
CA PHE A 298 -31.86 -32.73 -7.45
C PHE A 298 -31.17 -34.07 -7.67
N ASN A 299 -29.97 -34.25 -7.12
CA ASN A 299 -29.24 -35.52 -7.23
C ASN A 299 -30.01 -36.66 -6.55
N ARG A 300 -30.49 -36.46 -5.32
CA ARG A 300 -31.29 -37.50 -4.63
C ARG A 300 -32.60 -37.81 -5.34
N GLN A 301 -33.24 -36.80 -5.92
CA GLN A 301 -34.48 -36.97 -6.66
C GLN A 301 -34.25 -37.80 -7.91
N ARG A 302 -33.16 -37.55 -8.64
CA ARG A 302 -32.73 -38.39 -9.78
C ARG A 302 -32.48 -39.84 -9.35
N ASP A 303 -31.74 -40.05 -8.28
CA ASP A 303 -31.46 -41.41 -7.76
C ASP A 303 -32.74 -42.17 -7.38
N LYS A 304 -33.73 -41.44 -6.85
CA LYS A 304 -35.06 -41.99 -6.53
C LYS A 304 -35.81 -42.36 -7.80
N GLU A 305 -35.86 -41.48 -8.79
CA GLU A 305 -36.54 -41.72 -10.07
C GLU A 305 -35.92 -42.89 -10.84
N GLU A 306 -34.58 -43.01 -10.83
CA GLU A 306 -33.87 -44.13 -11.44
C GLU A 306 -34.22 -45.45 -10.72
N ARG A 307 -34.28 -45.47 -9.39
CA ARG A 307 -34.75 -46.63 -8.62
C ARG A 307 -36.20 -47.00 -8.96
N VAL A 308 -37.09 -46.03 -9.02
CA VAL A 308 -38.49 -46.26 -9.41
C VAL A 308 -38.60 -46.80 -10.84
N ARG A 309 -37.81 -46.27 -11.78
CA ARG A 309 -37.73 -46.79 -13.15
C ARG A 309 -37.29 -48.25 -13.19
N LYS A 310 -36.26 -48.63 -12.42
CA LYS A 310 -35.81 -50.03 -12.29
C LYS A 310 -36.93 -50.95 -11.78
N ILE A 311 -37.62 -50.56 -10.71
CA ILE A 311 -38.73 -51.33 -10.14
C ILE A 311 -39.87 -51.51 -11.17
N LYS A 312 -40.24 -50.44 -11.89
CA LYS A 312 -41.27 -50.51 -12.94
C LYS A 312 -40.88 -51.44 -14.09
N HIS A 313 -39.60 -51.43 -14.49
CA HIS A 313 -39.06 -52.30 -15.52
C HIS A 313 -39.05 -53.78 -15.09
N GLU A 314 -38.67 -54.05 -13.84
CA GLU A 314 -38.75 -55.40 -13.26
C GLU A 314 -40.20 -55.89 -13.18
N HIS A 315 -41.13 -55.04 -12.76
CA HIS A 315 -42.55 -55.39 -12.68
C HIS A 315 -43.14 -55.72 -14.06
N THR A 316 -42.86 -54.91 -15.08
CA THR A 316 -43.32 -55.17 -16.45
C THR A 316 -42.73 -56.46 -17.02
N LYS A 317 -41.46 -56.78 -16.73
CA LYS A 317 -40.87 -58.08 -17.09
C LYS A 317 -41.52 -59.28 -16.39
N GLY A 318 -42.02 -59.11 -15.16
CA GLY A 318 -42.67 -60.19 -14.42
C GLY A 318 -44.15 -60.43 -14.76
N VAL A 319 -44.77 -59.53 -15.54
CA VAL A 319 -46.18 -59.61 -15.95
C VAL A 319 -46.37 -60.23 -17.35
N TYR A 320 -45.28 -60.31 -18.14
CA TYR A 320 -45.23 -61.02 -19.43
C TYR A 320 -44.60 -62.40 -19.27
#